data_AF-A0A0B8N270-F1
#
_entry.id   AF-A0A0B8N270-F1
#
_cell.length_a   1.000
_cell.length_b   1.000
_cell.length_c   1.000
_cell.angle_alpha   90.00
_cell.angle_beta   90.00
_cell.angle_gamma   90.00
#
_symmetry.space_group_name_H-M   'P 1'
#
loop_
_entity.id
_entity.type
_entity.pdbx_description
1 polymer ?
#
loop_
_entity_poly.entity_id
_entity_poly.type
_entity_poly.pdbx_seq_one_letter_code
_entity_poly.pdbx_strand_id
1 'polypeptide(L)'
;MDEKEHEDHIEFEKPAEAALGDAGDGLSNEEYAKRERAVVWKLDCFIAPVMMLLNLISYLDRGNIGYAATQGLSTDIGLKGNQLNICVSIFYIFYIIAEFPTSILVKRLQYNRVIPFIAFCWGLVCMCTGFVQGLPSLAVTRLLLGLFEGCLFPSMALFLCDWYKREELATRISFLFVASALSGAFGGLLAYAILYMDGAAGYGGWRWLYIIEGIITIIFAGLCVFIVPKNFETAYFLTEEDRVIMRHRVEATAAYSGGQGHYKWKDIKMAAKDVKSWLHGSIQICVVTILYGFGTFLPIILKDGFHFSTLQAQYLVVPVNLWGAIVYAFGAVLSDKYKARFLSLIISAPFGIAGYAILVANSRHRLSVGVQYFATYLISTACYLCTGTNLAWLSSNCAPDGKRAASVGIMLSLTNVGGVVAGFAWCSWWVLLALYKKREREKDVALAEGITIPPEEWSDRAPDFRYQF
;
A
#
# COMPACT_ATOMS: atom_id res chain seq x y z
N MET A 1 0.66 -62.83 -15.92
CA MET A 1 -0.71 -62.28 -15.86
C MET A 1 -0.47 -60.82 -15.67
N ASP A 2 -0.28 -60.15 -16.80
CA ASP A 2 0.55 -58.96 -16.91
C ASP A 2 -0.34 -57.72 -16.91
N GLU A 3 -0.13 -56.87 -15.91
CA GLU A 3 -0.70 -55.52 -15.83
C GLU A 3 -0.06 -54.66 -16.92
N LYS A 4 -0.86 -54.26 -17.91
CA LYS A 4 -0.49 -53.22 -18.86
C LYS A 4 -0.82 -51.85 -18.26
N GLU A 5 0.22 -51.05 -18.07
CA GLU A 5 0.14 -49.59 -17.89
C GLU A 5 -0.58 -48.96 -19.09
N HIS A 6 -1.66 -48.23 -18.81
CA HIS A 6 -2.27 -47.30 -19.77
C HIS A 6 -1.77 -45.90 -19.42
N GLU A 7 -0.72 -45.46 -20.10
CA GLU A 7 -0.34 -44.04 -20.15
C GLU A 7 -1.37 -43.30 -21.03
N ASP A 8 -2.33 -42.64 -20.39
CA ASP A 8 -3.18 -41.64 -21.05
C ASP A 8 -2.32 -40.40 -21.34
N HIS A 9 -1.79 -40.32 -22.56
CA HIS A 9 -1.25 -39.09 -23.12
C HIS A 9 -2.36 -38.04 -23.20
N ILE A 10 -2.40 -37.12 -22.24
CA ILE A 10 -3.19 -35.88 -22.34
C ILE A 10 -2.49 -34.99 -23.38
N GLU A 11 -2.95 -35.06 -24.62
CA GLU A 11 -2.62 -34.08 -25.65
C GLU A 11 -3.10 -32.70 -25.16
N PHE A 12 -2.15 -31.80 -24.89
CA PHE A 12 -2.44 -30.37 -24.74
C PHE A 12 -2.81 -29.81 -26.11
N GLU A 13 -4.07 -29.98 -26.52
CA GLU A 13 -4.66 -29.16 -27.58
C GLU A 13 -4.48 -27.70 -27.18
N LYS A 14 -3.74 -26.94 -28.00
CA LYS A 14 -3.62 -25.48 -27.88
C LYS A 14 -5.04 -24.89 -27.94
N PRO A 15 -5.58 -24.30 -26.86
CA PRO A 15 -6.97 -23.80 -26.86
C PRO A 15 -7.16 -22.53 -27.71
N ALA A 16 -6.10 -22.03 -28.35
CA ALA A 16 -6.09 -20.74 -29.02
C ALA A 16 -6.55 -20.81 -30.49
N GLU A 17 -6.48 -21.97 -31.16
CA GLU A 17 -6.82 -22.07 -32.59
C GLU A 17 -8.28 -22.48 -32.84
N ALA A 18 -8.90 -23.25 -31.93
CA ALA A 18 -10.29 -23.71 -32.10
C ALA A 18 -11.34 -22.65 -31.71
N ALA A 19 -10.99 -21.64 -30.91
CA ALA A 19 -11.90 -20.54 -30.55
C ALA A 19 -11.98 -19.43 -31.61
N LEU A 20 -11.17 -19.49 -32.67
CA LEU A 20 -11.18 -18.54 -33.79
C LEU A 20 -12.18 -18.92 -34.90
N GLY A 21 -12.90 -20.02 -34.74
CA GLY A 21 -13.63 -20.65 -35.85
C GLY A 21 -15.04 -20.15 -36.13
N ASP A 22 -15.76 -19.57 -35.17
CA ASP A 22 -17.19 -19.34 -35.40
C ASP A 22 -17.79 -18.25 -34.49
N ALA A 23 -17.60 -16.98 -34.88
CA ALA A 23 -18.63 -15.92 -34.86
C ALA A 23 -18.02 -14.52 -35.11
N GLY A 24 -18.35 -13.93 -36.27
CA GLY A 24 -18.93 -12.58 -36.26
C GLY A 24 -18.03 -11.38 -36.54
N ASP A 25 -17.02 -11.51 -37.39
CA ASP A 25 -16.70 -10.57 -38.48
C ASP A 25 -15.46 -11.14 -39.18
N GLY A 26 -15.40 -11.08 -40.51
CA GLY A 26 -14.27 -11.57 -41.33
C GLY A 26 -12.97 -10.76 -41.16
N LEU A 27 -12.66 -10.34 -39.94
CA LEU A 27 -11.50 -9.57 -39.55
C LEU A 27 -10.27 -10.49 -39.52
N SER A 28 -9.22 -10.10 -40.23
CA SER A 28 -7.91 -10.71 -40.05
C SER A 28 -7.50 -10.66 -38.57
N ASN A 29 -6.78 -11.68 -38.08
CA ASN A 29 -6.27 -11.74 -36.70
C ASN A 29 -5.52 -10.45 -36.28
N GLU A 30 -4.87 -9.78 -37.23
CA GLU A 30 -4.20 -8.49 -36.99
C GLU A 30 -5.19 -7.33 -36.75
N GLU A 31 -6.32 -7.32 -37.45
CA GLU A 31 -7.33 -6.26 -37.31
C GLU A 31 -8.10 -6.41 -36.01
N TYR A 32 -8.43 -7.64 -35.61
CA TYR A 32 -8.99 -7.93 -34.29
C TYR A 32 -8.03 -7.48 -33.17
N ALA A 33 -6.73 -7.81 -33.28
CA ALA A 33 -5.73 -7.38 -32.29
C ALA A 33 -5.59 -5.84 -32.20
N LYS A 34 -5.71 -5.12 -33.33
CA LYS A 34 -5.71 -3.64 -33.34
C LYS A 34 -6.94 -3.08 -32.64
N ARG A 35 -8.13 -3.59 -32.95
CA ARG A 35 -9.38 -3.15 -32.31
C ARG A 35 -9.40 -3.48 -30.82
N GLU A 36 -8.89 -4.64 -30.44
CA GLU A 36 -8.72 -5.01 -29.03
C GLU A 36 -7.81 -4.04 -28.27
N ARG A 37 -6.66 -3.65 -28.84
CA ARG A 37 -5.79 -2.64 -28.22
C ARG A 37 -6.48 -1.28 -28.08
N ALA A 38 -7.32 -0.89 -29.04
CA ALA A 38 -8.09 0.35 -28.94
C ALA A 38 -9.13 0.29 -27.81
N VAL A 39 -9.79 -0.85 -27.61
CA VAL A 39 -10.70 -1.07 -26.47
C VAL A 39 -9.94 -0.98 -25.15
N VAL A 40 -8.79 -1.66 -25.03
CA VAL A 40 -7.95 -1.60 -23.81
C VAL A 40 -7.50 -0.16 -23.53
N TRP A 41 -7.14 0.60 -24.55
CA TRP A 41 -6.76 2.00 -24.40
C TRP A 41 -7.93 2.87 -23.91
N LYS A 42 -9.16 2.64 -24.42
CA LYS A 42 -10.36 3.28 -23.87
C LYS A 42 -10.57 2.92 -22.39
N LEU A 43 -10.43 1.65 -22.01
CA LEU A 43 -10.50 1.24 -20.59
C LEU A 43 -9.46 1.98 -19.75
N ASP A 44 -8.21 2.05 -20.23
CA ASP A 44 -7.12 2.77 -19.56
C ASP A 44 -7.34 4.29 -19.49
N CYS A 45 -8.12 4.88 -20.38
CA CYS A 45 -8.45 6.31 -20.34
C CYS A 45 -9.66 6.62 -19.45
N PHE A 46 -10.62 5.71 -19.30
CA PHE A 46 -11.86 5.97 -18.55
C PHE A 46 -11.88 5.33 -17.16
N ILE A 47 -11.33 4.13 -16.98
CA ILE A 47 -11.37 3.40 -15.72
C ILE A 47 -10.12 3.66 -14.88
N ALA A 48 -8.93 3.47 -15.47
CA ALA A 48 -7.68 3.55 -14.72
C ALA A 48 -7.47 4.91 -14.01
N PRO A 49 -7.75 6.09 -14.62
CA PRO A 49 -7.50 7.38 -13.96
C PRO A 49 -8.42 7.60 -12.76
N VAL A 50 -9.64 7.08 -12.80
CA VAL A 50 -10.61 7.18 -11.71
C VAL A 50 -10.15 6.35 -10.52
N MET A 51 -9.70 5.11 -10.78
CA MET A 51 -9.15 4.23 -9.74
C MET A 51 -7.84 4.77 -9.18
N MET A 52 -6.98 5.33 -10.03
CA MET A 52 -5.75 6.02 -9.61
C MET A 52 -6.07 7.21 -8.72
N LEU A 53 -7.04 8.05 -9.10
CA LEU A 53 -7.40 9.24 -8.32
C LEU A 53 -8.03 8.86 -6.98
N LEU A 54 -8.92 7.85 -6.94
CA LEU A 54 -9.43 7.29 -5.68
C LEU A 54 -8.29 6.79 -4.79
N ASN A 55 -7.32 6.07 -5.35
CA ASN A 55 -6.18 5.57 -4.58
C ASN A 55 -5.25 6.72 -4.12
N LEU A 56 -5.07 7.74 -4.95
CA LEU A 56 -4.28 8.92 -4.61
C LEU A 56 -4.89 9.65 -3.41
N ILE A 57 -6.19 9.95 -3.46
CA ILE A 57 -6.91 10.61 -2.37
C ILE A 57 -6.85 9.73 -1.11
N SER A 58 -7.02 8.41 -1.25
CA SER A 58 -6.93 7.46 -0.13
C SER A 58 -5.61 7.53 0.59
N TYR A 59 -4.51 7.48 -0.16
CA TYR A 59 -3.19 7.58 0.46
C TYR A 59 -2.88 8.98 1.02
N LEU A 60 -3.52 10.02 0.50
CA LEU A 60 -3.38 11.39 1.00
C LEU A 60 -3.94 11.49 2.43
N ASP A 61 -5.16 10.98 2.66
CA ASP A 61 -5.78 10.96 3.98
C ASP A 61 -4.99 10.15 5.02
N ARG A 62 -4.35 9.04 4.60
CA ARG A 62 -3.47 8.26 5.50
C ARG A 62 -2.29 9.10 5.99
N GLY A 63 -1.69 9.87 5.09
CA GLY A 63 -0.55 10.74 5.37
C GLY A 63 -0.90 11.96 6.22
N ASN A 64 -2.16 12.42 6.19
CA ASN A 64 -2.60 13.64 6.88
C ASN A 64 -2.30 13.68 8.36
N ILE A 65 -2.30 12.54 9.06
CA ILE A 65 -1.97 12.55 10.49
C ILE A 65 -0.54 13.03 10.76
N GLY A 66 0.39 12.72 9.86
CA GLY A 66 1.76 13.20 9.91
C GLY A 66 1.84 14.71 9.70
N TYR A 67 1.16 15.21 8.66
CA TYR A 67 1.11 16.65 8.39
C TYR A 67 0.40 17.43 9.50
N ALA A 68 -0.77 16.97 9.93
CA ALA A 68 -1.54 17.56 11.02
C ALA A 68 -0.75 17.61 12.34
N ALA A 69 0.03 16.56 12.66
CA ALA A 69 0.93 16.56 13.82
C ALA A 69 1.94 17.71 13.76
N THR A 70 2.53 17.97 12.59
CA THR A 70 3.46 19.10 12.41
C THR A 70 2.77 20.46 12.50
N GLN A 71 1.47 20.54 12.21
CA GLN A 71 0.65 21.75 12.24
C GLN A 71 -0.02 22.03 13.60
N GLY A 72 0.28 21.25 14.64
CA GLY A 72 -0.23 21.52 16.00
C GLY A 72 -1.39 20.64 16.47
N LEU A 73 -1.77 19.59 15.72
CA LEU A 73 -2.76 18.60 16.16
C LEU A 73 -2.46 18.06 17.56
N SER A 74 -1.19 17.72 17.80
CA SER A 74 -0.75 17.12 19.07
C SER A 74 -0.89 18.09 20.25
N THR A 75 -0.66 19.39 20.04
CA THR A 75 -0.79 20.41 21.07
C THR A 75 -2.25 20.80 21.31
N ASP A 76 -3.03 20.96 20.24
CA ASP A 76 -4.42 21.42 20.33
C ASP A 76 -5.35 20.39 20.99
N ILE A 77 -5.12 19.10 20.72
CA ILE A 77 -5.90 18.00 21.31
C ILE A 77 -5.28 17.53 22.63
N GLY A 78 -4.05 17.97 22.96
CA GLY A 78 -3.32 17.54 24.14
C GLY A 78 -2.84 16.09 24.08
N LEU A 79 -2.47 15.61 22.89
CA LEU A 79 -1.91 14.26 22.70
C LEU A 79 -0.57 14.16 23.42
N LYS A 80 -0.43 13.16 24.30
CA LYS A 80 0.80 12.91 25.07
C LYS A 80 1.50 11.63 24.63
N GLY A 81 2.82 11.71 24.50
CA GLY A 81 3.70 10.57 24.28
C GLY A 81 3.30 9.75 23.05
N ASN A 82 2.83 8.53 23.28
CA ASN A 82 2.57 7.54 22.23
C ASN A 82 1.13 7.55 21.68
N GLN A 83 0.29 8.49 22.11
CA GLN A 83 -1.13 8.53 21.75
C GLN A 83 -1.37 8.73 20.25
N LEU A 84 -0.51 9.50 19.56
CA LEU A 84 -0.59 9.66 18.11
C LEU A 84 -0.37 8.33 17.38
N ASN A 85 0.63 7.56 17.81
CA ASN A 85 0.94 6.25 17.22
C ASN A 85 -0.16 5.24 17.49
N ILE A 86 -0.79 5.28 18.68
CA ILE A 86 -1.97 4.46 18.97
C ILE A 86 -3.10 4.76 17.97
N CYS A 87 -3.34 6.03 17.66
CA CYS A 87 -4.35 6.43 16.66
C CYS A 87 -4.01 5.92 15.24
N VAL A 88 -2.72 5.95 14.85
CA VAL A 88 -2.24 5.36 13.59
C VAL A 88 -2.46 3.84 13.58
N SER A 89 -2.14 3.14 14.67
CA SER A 89 -2.33 1.69 14.78
C SER A 89 -3.79 1.28 14.71
N ILE A 90 -4.69 1.99 15.41
CA ILE A 90 -6.13 1.73 15.39
C ILE A 90 -6.64 1.76 13.95
N PHE A 91 -6.27 2.76 13.16
CA PHE A 91 -6.63 2.85 11.75
C PHE A 91 -6.29 1.56 10.98
N TYR A 92 -5.04 1.09 11.06
CA TYR A 92 -4.60 -0.09 10.31
C TYR A 92 -5.23 -1.40 10.81
N ILE A 93 -5.49 -1.54 12.11
CA ILE A 93 -6.19 -2.73 12.65
C ILE A 93 -7.59 -2.84 12.03
N PHE A 94 -8.37 -1.76 12.07
CA PHE A 94 -9.71 -1.76 11.53
C PHE A 94 -9.73 -1.82 9.99
N TYR A 95 -8.71 -1.28 9.33
CA TYR A 95 -8.49 -1.44 7.90
C TYR A 95 -8.39 -2.91 7.50
N ILE A 96 -7.53 -3.69 8.16
CA ILE A 96 -7.36 -5.13 7.87
C ILE A 96 -8.65 -5.91 8.15
N ILE A 97 -9.33 -5.58 9.26
CA ILE A 97 -10.60 -6.23 9.62
C ILE A 97 -11.66 -5.96 8.55
N ALA A 98 -11.73 -4.74 7.99
CA ALA A 98 -12.72 -4.39 6.97
C ALA A 98 -12.37 -4.91 5.57
N GLU A 99 -11.08 -5.07 5.26
CA GLU A 99 -10.60 -5.56 3.96
C GLU A 99 -11.16 -6.96 3.64
N PHE A 100 -11.11 -7.87 4.61
CA PHE A 100 -11.49 -9.27 4.39
C PHE A 100 -12.99 -9.46 4.08
N PRO A 101 -13.94 -8.95 4.88
CA PRO A 101 -15.38 -9.01 4.57
C PRO A 101 -15.73 -8.34 3.24
N THR A 102 -15.08 -7.21 2.94
CA THR A 102 -15.37 -6.42 1.75
C THR A 102 -15.05 -7.19 0.47
N SER A 103 -13.94 -7.92 0.45
CA SER A 103 -13.55 -8.74 -0.70
C SER A 103 -14.63 -9.76 -1.11
N ILE A 104 -15.46 -10.20 -0.16
CA ILE A 104 -16.57 -11.13 -0.39
C ILE A 104 -17.84 -10.38 -0.76
N LEU A 105 -18.12 -9.28 -0.05
CA LEU A 105 -19.39 -8.57 -0.13
C LEU A 105 -19.52 -7.71 -1.40
N VAL A 106 -18.41 -7.14 -1.89
CA VAL A 106 -18.38 -6.28 -3.08
C VAL A 106 -18.97 -6.95 -4.32
N LYS A 107 -18.64 -8.22 -4.56
CA LYS A 107 -19.17 -8.97 -5.71
C LYS A 107 -20.69 -9.12 -5.68
N ARG A 108 -21.29 -9.16 -4.48
CA ARG A 108 -22.74 -9.27 -4.31
C ARG A 108 -23.45 -7.92 -4.44
N LEU A 109 -22.82 -6.85 -3.96
CA LEU A 109 -23.42 -5.52 -3.88
C LEU A 109 -23.18 -4.62 -5.10
N GLN A 110 -22.41 -5.09 -6.08
CA GLN A 110 -22.04 -4.40 -7.33
C GLN A 110 -21.13 -3.18 -7.11
N TYR A 111 -20.01 -3.14 -7.84
CA TYR A 111 -18.93 -2.15 -7.67
C TYR A 111 -19.38 -0.69 -7.80
N ASN A 112 -20.30 -0.39 -8.75
CA ASN A 112 -20.80 0.96 -8.98
C ASN A 112 -21.50 1.56 -7.75
N ARG A 113 -22.10 0.75 -6.88
CA ARG A 113 -22.72 1.27 -5.64
C ARG A 113 -21.74 1.30 -4.49
N VAL A 114 -20.91 0.27 -4.40
CA VAL A 114 -20.03 0.07 -3.24
C VAL A 114 -18.87 1.08 -3.22
N ILE A 115 -18.18 1.29 -4.34
CA ILE A 115 -17.02 2.19 -4.40
C ILE A 115 -17.41 3.64 -4.05
N PRO A 116 -18.44 4.25 -4.66
CA PRO A 116 -18.86 5.61 -4.30
C PRO A 116 -19.43 5.72 -2.89
N PHE A 117 -20.16 4.70 -2.41
CA PHE A 117 -20.67 4.69 -1.04
C PHE A 117 -19.55 4.68 -0.01
N ILE A 118 -18.55 3.81 -0.21
CA ILE A 118 -17.35 3.78 0.64
C ILE A 118 -16.64 5.13 0.59
N ALA A 119 -16.41 5.67 -0.61
CA ALA A 119 -15.72 6.94 -0.79
C ALA A 119 -16.46 8.09 -0.09
N PHE A 120 -17.79 8.11 -0.16
CA PHE A 120 -18.63 9.10 0.52
C PHE A 120 -18.56 8.97 2.05
N CYS A 121 -18.74 7.76 2.60
CA CYS A 121 -18.67 7.53 4.05
C CYS A 121 -17.28 7.86 4.61
N TRP A 122 -16.23 7.46 3.90
CA TRP A 122 -14.85 7.75 4.28
C TRP A 122 -14.54 9.26 4.21
N GLY A 123 -14.93 9.94 3.13
CA GLY A 123 -14.78 11.41 3.00
C GLY A 123 -15.54 12.18 4.08
N LEU A 124 -16.74 11.72 4.46
CA LEU A 124 -17.51 12.27 5.58
C LEU A 124 -16.76 12.12 6.91
N VAL A 125 -16.22 10.94 7.19
CA VAL A 125 -15.44 10.70 8.42
C VAL A 125 -14.14 11.52 8.42
N CYS A 126 -13.49 11.67 7.27
CA CYS A 126 -12.32 12.54 7.12
C CYS A 126 -12.68 13.99 7.47
N MET A 127 -13.75 14.54 6.89
CA MET A 127 -14.24 15.88 7.21
C MET A 127 -14.57 16.03 8.70
N CYS A 128 -15.24 15.02 9.30
CA CYS A 128 -15.54 15.00 10.74
C CYS A 128 -14.27 15.02 11.62
N THR A 129 -13.14 14.51 11.13
CA THR A 129 -11.86 14.52 11.85
C THR A 129 -11.35 15.94 12.10
N GLY A 130 -11.67 16.90 11.22
CA GLY A 130 -11.34 18.31 11.42
C GLY A 130 -12.05 18.97 12.61
N PHE A 131 -13.13 18.38 13.12
CA PHE A 131 -13.90 18.91 14.26
C PHE A 131 -13.59 18.24 15.59
N VAL A 132 -12.59 17.35 15.62
CA VAL A 132 -12.21 16.58 16.80
C VAL A 132 -11.55 17.48 17.85
N GLN A 133 -11.90 17.25 19.12
CA GLN A 133 -11.41 18.03 20.27
C GLN A 133 -10.69 17.19 21.33
N GLY A 134 -10.59 15.87 21.15
CA GLY A 134 -10.05 14.97 22.17
C GLY A 134 -9.47 13.68 21.60
N LEU A 135 -8.67 12.99 22.41
CA LEU A 135 -8.15 11.66 22.08
C LEU A 135 -9.26 10.64 21.77
N PRO A 136 -10.37 10.53 22.54
CA PRO A 136 -11.40 9.55 22.25
C PRO A 136 -12.09 9.81 20.90
N SER A 137 -12.36 11.08 20.59
CA SER A 137 -12.96 11.45 19.31
C SER A 137 -12.00 11.22 18.14
N LEU A 138 -10.70 11.47 18.31
CA LEU A 138 -9.68 11.12 17.31
C LEU A 138 -9.60 9.60 17.09
N ALA A 139 -9.63 8.81 18.17
CA ALA A 139 -9.58 7.35 18.06
C ALA A 139 -10.82 6.78 17.36
N VAL A 140 -12.01 7.32 17.64
CA VAL A 140 -13.26 6.92 16.98
C VAL A 140 -13.25 7.29 15.50
N THR A 141 -12.83 8.51 15.13
CA THR A 141 -12.74 8.86 13.70
C THR A 141 -11.72 7.99 12.98
N ARG A 142 -10.60 7.64 13.61
CA ARG A 142 -9.59 6.70 13.04
C ARG A 142 -10.12 5.30 12.85
N LEU A 143 -10.89 4.79 13.81
CA LEU A 143 -11.56 3.50 13.70
C LEU A 143 -12.50 3.48 12.50
N LEU A 144 -13.38 4.49 12.40
CA LEU A 144 -14.35 4.61 11.30
C LEU A 144 -13.65 4.80 9.95
N LEU A 145 -12.59 5.62 9.92
CA LEU A 145 -11.79 5.83 8.72
C LEU A 145 -11.16 4.52 8.26
N GLY A 146 -10.57 3.75 9.17
CA GLY A 146 -10.02 2.42 8.87
C GLY A 146 -11.08 1.45 8.35
N LEU A 147 -12.27 1.44 8.96
CA LEU A 147 -13.37 0.57 8.50
C LEU A 147 -13.82 0.90 7.07
N PHE A 148 -14.05 2.17 6.74
CA PHE A 148 -14.50 2.54 5.41
C PHE A 148 -13.38 2.45 4.37
N GLU A 149 -12.21 3.01 4.67
CA GLU A 149 -11.09 3.05 3.72
C GLU A 149 -10.53 1.66 3.43
N GLY A 150 -10.53 0.75 4.42
CA GLY A 150 -10.13 -0.66 4.26
C GLY A 150 -10.94 -1.41 3.19
N CYS A 151 -12.14 -0.92 2.89
CA CYS A 151 -13.00 -1.49 1.86
C CYS A 151 -12.58 -1.08 0.44
N LEU A 152 -11.84 0.02 0.27
CA LEU A 152 -11.60 0.63 -1.05
C LEU A 152 -10.63 -0.20 -1.90
N PHE A 153 -9.46 -0.55 -1.37
CA PHE A 153 -8.42 -1.27 -2.11
C PHE A 153 -8.90 -2.63 -2.66
N PRO A 154 -9.51 -3.54 -1.86
CA PRO A 154 -10.03 -4.80 -2.40
C PRO A 154 -11.14 -4.57 -3.43
N SER A 155 -11.97 -3.53 -3.26
CA SER A 155 -13.01 -3.17 -4.24
C SER A 155 -12.41 -2.76 -5.58
N MET A 156 -11.40 -1.89 -5.58
CA MET A 156 -10.70 -1.46 -6.80
C MET A 156 -9.96 -2.62 -7.47
N ALA A 157 -9.26 -3.44 -6.70
CA ALA A 157 -8.52 -4.59 -7.23
C ALA A 157 -9.46 -5.60 -7.92
N LEU A 158 -10.59 -5.93 -7.28
CA LEU A 158 -11.60 -6.83 -7.87
C LEU A 158 -12.30 -6.20 -9.06
N PHE A 159 -12.56 -4.89 -9.03
CA PHE A 159 -13.10 -4.17 -10.18
C PHE A 159 -12.15 -4.27 -11.38
N LEU A 160 -10.85 -4.03 -11.21
CA LEU A 160 -9.87 -4.17 -12.29
C LEU A 160 -9.80 -5.60 -12.83
N CYS A 161 -9.93 -6.62 -11.98
CA CYS A 161 -9.98 -8.02 -12.42
C CYS A 161 -11.16 -8.33 -13.35
N ASP A 162 -12.29 -7.65 -13.20
CA ASP A 162 -13.48 -7.90 -14.01
C ASP A 162 -13.43 -7.18 -15.38
N TRP A 163 -12.64 -6.11 -15.51
CA TRP A 163 -12.53 -5.32 -16.74
C TRP A 163 -11.29 -5.64 -17.59
N TYR A 164 -10.22 -6.14 -16.97
CA TYR A 164 -8.94 -6.38 -17.63
C TYR A 164 -8.59 -7.86 -17.72
N LYS A 165 -7.83 -8.22 -18.76
CA LYS A 165 -7.26 -9.58 -18.85
C LYS A 165 -6.16 -9.77 -17.80
N ARG A 166 -5.88 -11.04 -17.48
CA ARG A 166 -4.85 -11.43 -16.51
C ARG A 166 -3.47 -10.85 -16.81
N GLU A 167 -3.09 -10.85 -18.09
CA GLU A 167 -1.80 -10.33 -18.56
C GLU A 167 -1.71 -8.81 -18.48
N GLU A 168 -2.85 -8.13 -18.55
CA GLU A 168 -2.96 -6.68 -18.51
C GLU A 168 -2.99 -6.14 -17.06
N LEU A 169 -3.51 -6.94 -16.12
CA LEU A 169 -3.81 -6.53 -14.75
C LEU A 169 -2.57 -6.02 -13.97
N ALA A 170 -1.41 -6.67 -14.15
CA ALA A 170 -0.19 -6.32 -13.41
C ALA A 170 0.25 -4.86 -13.64
N THR A 171 0.16 -4.38 -14.88
CA THR A 171 0.47 -2.99 -15.25
C THR A 171 -0.54 -2.01 -14.67
N ARG A 172 -1.82 -2.39 -14.52
CA ARG A 172 -2.84 -1.47 -13.98
C ARG A 172 -2.77 -1.41 -12.46
N ILE A 173 -2.40 -2.52 -11.80
CA ILE A 173 -2.10 -2.51 -10.36
C ILE A 173 -0.88 -1.61 -10.09
N SER A 174 0.16 -1.61 -10.95
CA SER A 174 1.30 -0.72 -10.73
C SER A 174 0.93 0.76 -10.85
N PHE A 175 -0.05 1.13 -11.67
CA PHE A 175 -0.59 2.50 -11.69
C PHE A 175 -1.18 2.92 -10.34
N LEU A 176 -1.84 2.00 -9.61
CA LEU A 176 -2.32 2.28 -8.25
C LEU A 176 -1.13 2.59 -7.32
N PHE A 177 -0.05 1.81 -7.37
CA PHE A 177 1.14 2.07 -6.56
C PHE A 177 1.84 3.38 -6.94
N VAL A 178 1.86 3.77 -8.22
CA VAL A 178 2.37 5.09 -8.65
C VAL A 178 1.50 6.20 -8.07
N ALA A 179 0.17 6.04 -8.07
CA ALA A 179 -0.74 7.00 -7.44
C ALA A 179 -0.46 7.16 -5.94
N SER A 180 -0.12 6.09 -5.23
CA SER A 180 0.30 6.14 -3.82
C SER A 180 1.63 6.87 -3.60
N ALA A 181 2.55 6.85 -4.56
CA ALA A 181 3.79 7.64 -4.47
C ALA A 181 3.52 9.13 -4.74
N LEU A 182 2.66 9.41 -5.74
CA LEU A 182 2.25 10.78 -6.08
C LEU A 182 1.48 11.44 -4.94
N SER A 183 0.63 10.70 -4.21
CA SER A 183 -0.12 11.24 -3.08
C SER A 183 0.77 11.85 -1.99
N GLY A 184 1.97 11.30 -1.75
CA GLY A 184 2.92 11.87 -0.80
C GLY A 184 3.50 13.22 -1.25
N ALA A 185 3.62 13.44 -2.57
CA ALA A 185 4.03 14.74 -3.12
C ALA A 185 2.88 15.75 -3.09
N PHE A 186 1.68 15.36 -3.51
CA PHE A 186 0.49 16.21 -3.47
C PHE A 186 0.07 16.56 -2.03
N GLY A 187 0.16 15.61 -1.09
CA GLY A 187 -0.15 15.83 0.32
C GLY A 187 0.76 16.87 0.97
N GLY A 188 2.06 16.86 0.66
CA GLY A 188 2.98 17.88 1.12
C GLY A 188 2.66 19.28 0.57
N LEU A 189 2.29 19.35 -0.72
CA LEU A 189 1.89 20.60 -1.37
C LEU A 189 0.57 21.14 -0.81
N LEU A 190 -0.42 20.27 -0.59
CA LEU A 190 -1.71 20.63 -0.04
C LEU A 190 -1.59 21.10 1.41
N ALA A 191 -0.81 20.38 2.23
CA ALA A 191 -0.49 20.80 3.59
C ALA A 191 0.19 22.17 3.63
N TYR A 192 1.13 22.42 2.71
CA TYR A 192 1.80 23.72 2.55
C TYR A 192 0.82 24.84 2.21
N ALA A 193 -0.09 24.62 1.24
CA ALA A 193 -1.08 25.62 0.86
C ALA A 193 -2.06 25.93 2.01
N ILE A 194 -2.48 24.91 2.76
CA ILE A 194 -3.44 25.04 3.86
C ILE A 194 -2.82 25.68 5.11
N LEU A 195 -1.50 25.64 5.26
CA LEU A 195 -0.82 26.34 6.35
C LEU A 195 -1.08 27.86 6.32
N TYR A 196 -1.33 28.45 5.15
CA TYR A 196 -1.70 29.87 5.04
C TYR A 196 -3.12 30.18 5.56
N MET A 197 -3.94 29.15 5.77
CA MET A 197 -5.27 29.27 6.38
C MET A 197 -5.23 29.06 7.90
N ASP A 198 -4.05 28.99 8.51
CA ASP A 198 -3.92 28.90 9.96
C ASP A 198 -4.51 30.14 10.65
N GLY A 199 -5.43 29.92 11.60
CA GLY A 199 -6.20 30.98 12.26
C GLY A 199 -7.46 31.43 11.50
N ALA A 200 -7.70 30.94 10.28
CA ALA A 200 -8.94 31.23 9.57
C ALA A 200 -10.14 30.65 10.32
N ALA A 201 -11.16 31.48 10.57
CA ALA A 201 -12.34 31.18 11.40
C ALA A 201 -12.02 30.68 12.83
N GLY A 202 -10.84 30.99 13.37
CA GLY A 202 -10.43 30.56 14.72
C GLY A 202 -10.04 29.08 14.82
N TYR A 203 -9.84 28.40 13.69
CA TYR A 203 -9.37 27.02 13.63
C TYR A 203 -7.90 26.94 13.22
N GLY A 204 -7.16 26.01 13.84
CA GLY A 204 -5.78 25.69 13.43
C GLY A 204 -5.74 25.06 12.04
N GLY A 205 -4.66 25.31 11.29
CA GLY A 205 -4.49 24.86 9.91
C GLY A 205 -4.72 23.36 9.69
N TRP A 206 -4.41 22.52 10.69
CA TRP A 206 -4.64 21.07 10.63
C TRP A 206 -6.12 20.68 10.52
N ARG A 207 -7.04 21.50 11.03
CA ARG A 207 -8.48 21.24 10.92
C ARG A 207 -8.96 21.48 9.50
N TRP A 208 -8.48 22.56 8.89
CA TRP A 208 -8.77 22.89 7.49
C TRP A 208 -8.23 21.83 6.52
N LEU A 209 -7.09 21.20 6.85
CA LEU A 209 -6.55 20.07 6.09
C LEU A 209 -7.60 18.95 5.93
N TYR A 210 -8.12 18.46 7.05
CA TYR A 210 -9.14 17.40 7.05
C TYR A 210 -10.48 17.84 6.43
N ILE A 211 -10.90 19.10 6.65
CA ILE A 211 -12.17 19.60 6.11
C ILE A 211 -12.11 19.71 4.60
N ILE A 212 -11.07 20.34 4.05
CA ILE A 212 -10.93 20.56 2.60
C ILE A 212 -10.79 19.22 1.89
N GLU A 213 -9.96 18.32 2.40
CA GLU A 213 -9.78 17.01 1.80
C GLU A 213 -11.03 16.16 1.87
N GLY A 214 -11.72 16.13 3.01
CA GLY A 214 -13.01 15.45 3.14
C GLY A 214 -14.06 15.97 2.14
N ILE A 215 -14.13 17.29 1.91
CA ILE A 215 -15.03 17.88 0.91
C ILE A 215 -14.66 17.43 -0.52
N ILE A 216 -13.38 17.49 -0.88
CA ILE A 216 -12.90 17.04 -2.20
C ILE A 216 -13.27 15.57 -2.40
N THR A 217 -13.06 14.74 -1.39
CA THR A 217 -13.40 13.31 -1.40
C THR A 217 -14.90 13.08 -1.56
N ILE A 218 -15.76 13.83 -0.87
CA ILE A 218 -17.23 13.72 -0.99
C ILE A 218 -17.70 14.12 -2.40
N ILE A 219 -17.17 15.22 -2.94
CA ILE A 219 -17.51 15.68 -4.30
C ILE A 219 -17.09 14.60 -5.31
N PHE A 220 -15.87 14.09 -5.17
CA PHE A 220 -15.36 13.05 -6.06
C PHE A 220 -16.15 11.75 -5.93
N ALA A 221 -16.56 11.35 -4.72
CA ALA A 221 -17.45 10.22 -4.50
C ALA A 221 -18.79 10.39 -5.23
N GLY A 222 -19.37 11.60 -5.21
CA GLY A 222 -20.57 11.93 -5.98
C GLY A 222 -20.36 11.76 -7.50
N LEU A 223 -19.21 12.19 -8.02
CA LEU A 223 -18.84 11.99 -9.43
C LEU A 223 -18.64 10.50 -9.76
N CYS A 224 -18.07 9.71 -8.85
CA CYS A 224 -17.86 8.28 -9.05
C CYS A 224 -19.17 7.50 -9.26
N VAL A 225 -20.32 7.97 -8.76
CA VAL A 225 -21.64 7.35 -9.01
C VAL A 225 -21.99 7.34 -10.50
N PHE A 226 -21.56 8.35 -11.25
CA PHE A 226 -21.81 8.47 -12.69
C PHE A 226 -20.67 7.91 -13.52
N ILE A 227 -19.44 8.04 -13.04
CA ILE A 227 -18.23 7.67 -13.78
C ILE A 227 -17.93 6.17 -13.68
N VAL A 228 -18.23 5.50 -12.55
CA VAL A 228 -17.93 4.07 -12.39
C VAL A 228 -18.97 3.23 -13.12
N PRO A 229 -18.61 2.55 -14.24
CA PRO A 229 -19.56 1.75 -14.99
C PRO A 229 -19.99 0.50 -14.19
N LYS A 230 -21.26 0.12 -14.35
CA LYS A 230 -21.83 -1.07 -13.70
C LYS A 230 -21.29 -2.37 -14.29
N ASN A 231 -21.41 -2.51 -15.61
CA ASN A 231 -20.99 -3.66 -16.41
C ASN A 231 -20.44 -3.15 -17.76
N PHE A 232 -19.69 -4.01 -18.47
CA PHE A 232 -19.22 -3.71 -19.83
C PHE A 232 -20.38 -3.49 -20.82
N GLU A 233 -21.52 -4.17 -20.64
CA GLU A 233 -22.70 -4.00 -21.50
C GLU A 233 -23.33 -2.61 -21.39
N THR A 234 -23.32 -2.02 -20.19
CA THR A 234 -23.94 -0.71 -19.92
C THR A 234 -22.93 0.43 -19.83
N ALA A 235 -21.68 0.22 -20.28
CA ALA A 235 -20.64 1.23 -20.19
C ALA A 235 -20.95 2.38 -21.15
N TYR A 236 -20.95 3.62 -20.65
CA TYR A 236 -21.29 4.81 -21.43
C TYR A 236 -20.23 5.18 -22.47
N PHE A 237 -18.99 4.70 -22.33
CA PHE A 237 -17.87 5.03 -23.20
C PHE A 237 -17.54 3.94 -24.25
N LEU A 238 -18.21 2.78 -24.19
CA LEU A 238 -18.02 1.69 -25.17
C LEU A 238 -19.08 1.79 -26.27
N THR A 239 -18.67 1.65 -27.54
CA THR A 239 -19.58 1.49 -28.68
C THR A 239 -20.09 0.05 -28.76
N GLU A 240 -21.11 -0.20 -29.57
CA GLU A 240 -21.64 -1.57 -29.75
C GLU A 240 -20.57 -2.53 -30.28
N GLU A 241 -19.72 -2.08 -31.20
CA GLU A 241 -18.57 -2.83 -31.70
C GLU A 241 -17.55 -3.15 -30.59
N ASP A 242 -17.27 -2.19 -29.70
CA ASP A 242 -16.37 -2.44 -28.57
C ASP A 242 -16.98 -3.46 -27.58
N ARG A 243 -18.31 -3.46 -27.40
CA ARG A 243 -19.02 -4.39 -26.51
C ARG A 243 -18.93 -5.83 -27.00
N VAL A 244 -18.96 -6.05 -28.32
CA VAL A 244 -18.77 -7.39 -28.92
C VAL A 244 -17.38 -7.92 -28.58
N ILE A 245 -16.34 -7.09 -28.74
CA ILE A 245 -14.96 -7.45 -28.38
C ILE A 245 -14.85 -7.76 -26.88
N MET A 246 -15.49 -6.96 -26.02
CA MET A 246 -15.51 -7.21 -24.57
C MET A 246 -16.22 -8.51 -24.20
N ARG A 247 -17.33 -8.85 -24.87
CA ARG A 247 -18.03 -10.13 -24.68
C ARG A 247 -17.11 -11.31 -24.99
N HIS A 248 -16.44 -11.26 -26.16
CA HIS A 248 -15.48 -12.29 -26.54
C HIS A 248 -14.30 -12.38 -25.56
N ARG A 249 -13.80 -11.25 -25.04
CA ARG A 249 -12.74 -11.23 -23.99
C ARG A 249 -13.19 -11.90 -22.69
N VAL A 250 -14.41 -11.63 -22.24
CA VAL A 250 -14.97 -12.22 -21.02
C VAL A 250 -15.20 -13.72 -21.21
N GLU A 251 -15.74 -14.12 -22.36
CA GLU A 251 -15.98 -15.53 -22.71
C GLU A 251 -14.67 -16.32 -22.82
N ALA A 252 -13.65 -15.77 -23.49
CA ALA A 252 -12.32 -16.36 -23.54
C ALA A 252 -11.72 -16.51 -22.13
N THR A 253 -11.83 -15.48 -21.29
CA THR A 253 -11.34 -15.53 -19.90
C THR A 253 -12.11 -16.57 -19.07
N ALA A 254 -13.42 -16.72 -19.29
CA ALA A 254 -14.26 -17.69 -18.61
C ALA A 254 -13.98 -19.14 -19.05
N ALA A 255 -13.74 -19.36 -20.35
CA ALA A 255 -13.36 -20.64 -20.93
C ALA A 255 -12.00 -21.13 -20.39
N TYR A 256 -11.00 -20.25 -20.36
CA TYR A 256 -9.68 -20.54 -19.78
C TYR A 256 -9.70 -20.77 -18.25
N SER A 257 -10.74 -20.29 -17.55
CA SER A 257 -10.89 -20.45 -16.09
C SER A 257 -11.64 -21.72 -15.67
N GLY A 258 -12.17 -22.50 -16.63
CA GLY A 258 -12.97 -23.70 -16.35
C GLY A 258 -14.39 -23.38 -15.85
N GLY A 259 -14.99 -22.30 -16.33
CA GLY A 259 -16.35 -21.86 -15.99
C GLY A 259 -16.41 -20.78 -14.90
N GLN A 260 -17.56 -20.07 -14.87
CA GLN A 260 -17.94 -18.93 -14.01
C GLN A 260 -16.96 -18.66 -12.85
N GLY A 261 -16.05 -17.69 -13.04
CA GLY A 261 -15.16 -16.95 -12.10
C GLY A 261 -15.13 -17.25 -10.59
N HIS A 262 -15.35 -18.47 -10.16
CA HIS A 262 -15.33 -18.91 -8.78
C HIS A 262 -13.95 -19.49 -8.51
N TYR A 263 -13.16 -18.75 -7.73
CA TYR A 263 -11.97 -19.29 -7.07
C TYR A 263 -12.35 -20.62 -6.43
N LYS A 264 -11.82 -21.74 -6.92
CA LYS A 264 -12.08 -23.01 -6.27
C LYS A 264 -11.38 -22.91 -4.92
N TRP A 265 -12.07 -23.31 -3.84
CA TRP A 265 -11.47 -23.39 -2.50
C TRP A 265 -10.13 -24.15 -2.50
N LYS A 266 -9.97 -25.06 -3.47
CA LYS A 266 -8.72 -25.76 -3.79
C LYS A 266 -7.56 -24.83 -4.15
N ASP A 267 -7.76 -23.77 -4.93
CA ASP A 267 -6.71 -22.83 -5.36
C ASP A 267 -6.24 -21.95 -4.20
N ILE A 268 -7.18 -21.50 -3.36
CA ILE A 268 -6.86 -20.75 -2.13
C ILE A 268 -6.08 -21.65 -1.17
N LYS A 269 -6.51 -22.90 -1.00
CA LYS A 269 -5.79 -23.89 -0.16
C LYS A 269 -4.39 -24.20 -0.72
N MET A 270 -4.22 -24.18 -2.04
CA MET A 270 -2.92 -24.36 -2.69
C MET A 270 -2.00 -23.17 -2.47
N ALA A 271 -2.52 -21.93 -2.53
CA ALA A 271 -1.77 -20.72 -2.24
C ALA A 271 -1.40 -20.60 -0.75
N ALA A 272 -2.33 -20.95 0.15
CA ALA A 272 -2.12 -20.95 1.59
C ALA A 272 -1.15 -22.04 2.08
N LYS A 273 -0.99 -23.14 1.32
CA LYS A 273 0.05 -24.15 1.58
C LYS A 273 1.40 -23.84 0.95
N ASP A 274 1.46 -22.84 0.05
CA ASP A 274 2.70 -22.51 -0.63
C ASP A 274 3.58 -21.63 0.26
N VAL A 275 4.76 -22.16 0.60
CA VAL A 275 5.78 -21.46 1.38
C VAL A 275 6.20 -20.15 0.70
N LYS A 276 6.18 -20.10 -0.65
CA LYS A 276 6.53 -18.89 -1.40
C LYS A 276 5.59 -17.73 -1.08
N SER A 277 4.28 -17.97 -1.01
CA SER A 277 3.29 -16.93 -0.69
C SER A 277 3.57 -16.29 0.67
N TRP A 278 3.88 -17.12 1.68
CA TRP A 278 4.18 -16.67 3.03
C TRP A 278 5.55 -15.97 3.12
N LEU A 279 6.56 -16.49 2.43
CA LEU A 279 7.88 -15.86 2.42
C LEU A 279 7.84 -14.47 1.79
N HIS A 280 7.20 -14.33 0.62
CA HIS A 280 7.00 -13.03 -0.03
C HIS A 280 6.11 -12.11 0.81
N GLY A 281 5.09 -12.64 1.50
CA GLY A 281 4.28 -11.91 2.45
C GLY A 281 5.09 -11.36 3.64
N SER A 282 6.00 -12.15 4.21
CA SER A 282 6.89 -11.73 5.29
C SER A 282 7.86 -10.64 4.84
N ILE A 283 8.47 -10.79 3.65
CA ILE A 283 9.30 -9.76 3.03
C ILE A 283 8.48 -8.47 2.86
N GLN A 284 7.23 -8.60 2.40
CA GLN A 284 6.34 -7.47 2.18
C GLN A 284 6.01 -6.74 3.48
N ILE A 285 5.75 -7.45 4.59
CA ILE A 285 5.54 -6.83 5.91
C ILE A 285 6.75 -5.96 6.29
N CYS A 286 7.98 -6.50 6.16
CA CYS A 286 9.19 -5.77 6.53
C CYS A 286 9.36 -4.50 5.69
N VAL A 287 9.21 -4.60 4.37
CA VAL A 287 9.38 -3.47 3.45
C VAL A 287 8.30 -2.41 3.66
N VAL A 288 7.06 -2.83 3.86
CA VAL A 288 5.91 -1.92 3.96
C VAL A 288 5.85 -1.24 5.32
N THR A 289 6.34 -1.90 6.37
CA THR A 289 6.56 -1.25 7.68
C THR A 289 7.45 -0.02 7.51
N ILE A 290 8.51 -0.13 6.69
CA ILE A 290 9.39 0.98 6.37
C ILE A 290 8.65 2.03 5.53
N LEU A 291 7.93 1.63 4.47
CA LEU A 291 7.20 2.56 3.60
C LEU A 291 6.15 3.39 4.36
N TYR A 292 5.27 2.74 5.13
CA TYR A 292 4.22 3.44 5.87
C TYR A 292 4.76 4.25 7.04
N GLY A 293 5.80 3.74 7.73
CA GLY A 293 6.50 4.50 8.75
C GLY A 293 7.16 5.75 8.17
N PHE A 294 7.89 5.60 7.07
CA PHE A 294 8.49 6.72 6.37
C PHE A 294 7.43 7.72 5.89
N GLY A 295 6.39 7.29 5.18
CA GLY A 295 5.35 8.19 4.67
C GLY A 295 4.61 8.97 5.76
N THR A 296 4.29 8.33 6.88
CA THR A 296 3.53 8.96 7.98
C THR A 296 4.40 9.88 8.84
N PHE A 297 5.64 9.47 9.14
CA PHE A 297 6.51 10.19 10.07
C PHE A 297 7.52 11.12 9.40
N LEU A 298 7.70 11.08 8.08
CA LEU A 298 8.64 11.95 7.38
C LEU A 298 8.43 13.45 7.69
N PRO A 299 7.21 14.02 7.66
CA PRO A 299 7.01 15.43 8.04
C PRO A 299 7.46 15.73 9.47
N ILE A 300 7.19 14.79 10.39
CA ILE A 300 7.55 14.89 11.81
C ILE A 300 9.07 14.80 11.98
N ILE A 301 9.75 13.90 11.25
CA ILE A 301 11.21 13.78 11.24
C ILE A 301 11.85 15.08 10.74
N LEU A 302 11.32 15.69 9.67
CA LEU A 302 11.83 16.96 9.14
C LEU A 302 11.66 18.10 10.14
N LYS A 303 10.50 18.22 10.78
CA LYS A 303 10.23 19.29 11.75
C LYS A 303 10.97 19.08 13.08
N ASP A 304 10.71 17.96 13.74
CA ASP A 304 11.16 17.74 15.12
C ASP A 304 12.58 17.17 15.17
N GLY A 305 12.97 16.35 14.17
CA GLY A 305 14.29 15.75 14.08
C GLY A 305 15.34 16.69 13.49
N PHE A 306 15.01 17.38 12.39
CA PHE A 306 15.97 18.24 11.68
C PHE A 306 15.82 19.73 12.03
N HIS A 307 14.86 20.07 12.89
CA HIS A 307 14.56 21.43 13.33
C HIS A 307 14.19 22.40 12.20
N PHE A 308 13.61 21.88 11.12
CA PHE A 308 13.01 22.72 10.09
C PHE A 308 11.72 23.37 10.59
N SER A 309 11.37 24.53 10.05
CA SER A 309 10.06 25.15 10.35
C SER A 309 8.91 24.28 9.84
N THR A 310 7.71 24.45 10.39
CA THR A 310 6.50 23.72 9.94
C THR A 310 6.27 23.85 8.43
N LEU A 311 6.50 25.06 7.90
CA LEU A 311 6.38 25.36 6.47
C LEU A 311 7.47 24.64 5.66
N GLN A 312 8.71 24.65 6.15
CA GLN A 312 9.84 23.94 5.54
C GLN A 312 9.62 22.43 5.50
N ALA A 313 9.16 21.84 6.61
CA ALA A 313 8.90 20.42 6.69
C ALA A 313 7.89 19.97 5.62
N GLN A 314 6.83 20.73 5.35
CA GLN A 314 5.79 20.35 4.39
C GLN A 314 6.28 20.35 2.94
N TYR A 315 6.96 21.42 2.49
CA TYR A 315 7.42 21.45 1.09
C TYR A 315 8.64 20.55 0.86
N LEU A 316 9.47 20.28 1.88
CA LEU A 316 10.62 19.37 1.77
C LEU A 316 10.22 17.89 1.65
N VAL A 317 8.98 17.52 2.02
CA VAL A 317 8.46 16.17 1.74
C VAL A 317 8.24 15.92 0.24
N VAL A 318 7.85 16.96 -0.51
CA VAL A 318 7.52 16.87 -1.94
C VAL A 318 8.65 16.28 -2.79
N PRO A 319 9.88 16.83 -2.78
CA PRO A 319 10.96 16.31 -3.62
C PRO A 319 11.43 14.91 -3.20
N VAL A 320 11.28 14.52 -1.93
CA VAL A 320 11.64 13.18 -1.44
C VAL A 320 10.69 12.11 -1.99
N ASN A 321 9.39 12.41 -2.05
CA ASN A 321 8.39 11.50 -2.64
C ASN A 321 8.45 11.50 -4.17
N LEU A 322 8.68 12.65 -4.81
CA LEU A 322 8.91 12.71 -6.26
C LEU A 322 10.14 11.91 -6.68
N TRP A 323 11.22 11.99 -5.91
CA TRP A 323 12.39 11.14 -6.11
C TRP A 323 12.01 9.65 -6.01
N GLY A 324 11.27 9.27 -4.97
CA GLY A 324 10.76 7.90 -4.82
C GLY A 324 9.98 7.42 -6.05
N ALA A 325 9.10 8.25 -6.61
CA ALA A 325 8.34 7.95 -7.82
C ALA A 325 9.24 7.81 -9.07
N ILE A 326 10.22 8.70 -9.25
CA ILE A 326 11.18 8.65 -10.37
C ILE A 326 12.02 7.37 -10.31
N VAL A 327 12.61 7.08 -9.14
CA VAL A 327 13.43 5.88 -8.97
C VAL A 327 12.55 4.64 -9.15
N TYR A 328 11.31 4.63 -8.66
CA TYR A 328 10.39 3.52 -8.87
C TYR A 328 10.10 3.26 -10.36
N ALA A 329 9.76 4.31 -11.12
CA ALA A 329 9.51 4.20 -12.55
C ALA A 329 10.74 3.69 -13.31
N PHE A 330 11.92 4.23 -13.01
CA PHE A 330 13.18 3.79 -13.61
C PHE A 330 13.51 2.35 -13.22
N GLY A 331 13.36 2.01 -11.94
CA GLY A 331 13.60 0.69 -11.38
C GLY A 331 12.67 -0.37 -11.96
N ALA A 332 11.40 -0.04 -12.20
CA ALA A 332 10.44 -0.92 -12.87
C ALA A 332 10.87 -1.23 -14.31
N VAL A 333 11.20 -0.21 -15.10
CA VAL A 333 11.70 -0.38 -16.49
C VAL A 333 12.99 -1.21 -16.51
N LEU A 334 13.90 -0.96 -15.59
CA LEU A 334 15.16 -1.69 -15.48
C LEU A 334 14.90 -3.16 -15.10
N SER A 335 14.03 -3.40 -14.12
CA SER A 335 13.68 -4.74 -13.64
C SER A 335 13.04 -5.58 -14.75
N ASP A 336 12.16 -4.97 -15.55
CA ASP A 336 11.52 -5.65 -16.68
C ASP A 336 12.51 -5.90 -17.83
N LYS A 337 13.41 -4.96 -18.13
CA LYS A 337 14.42 -5.11 -19.19
C LYS A 337 15.40 -6.25 -18.89
N TYR A 338 15.91 -6.31 -17.66
CA TYR A 338 16.90 -7.31 -17.25
C TYR A 338 16.27 -8.61 -16.72
N LYS A 339 14.93 -8.66 -16.58
CA LYS A 339 14.17 -9.77 -15.97
C LYS A 339 14.72 -10.20 -14.59
N ALA A 340 15.46 -9.32 -13.93
CA ALA A 340 16.26 -9.60 -12.73
C ALA A 340 15.60 -9.01 -11.47
N ARG A 341 14.35 -9.41 -11.22
CA ARG A 341 13.52 -8.87 -10.12
C ARG A 341 14.15 -9.06 -8.74
N PHE A 342 14.78 -10.21 -8.50
CA PHE A 342 15.50 -10.47 -7.25
C PHE A 342 16.68 -9.51 -7.05
N LEU A 343 17.43 -9.24 -8.12
CA LEU A 343 18.63 -8.40 -8.05
C LEU A 343 18.27 -6.94 -7.74
N SER A 344 17.17 -6.44 -8.32
CA SER A 344 16.65 -5.10 -8.01
C SER A 344 16.31 -4.95 -6.51
N LEU A 345 15.78 -5.99 -5.86
CA LEU A 345 15.45 -5.97 -4.43
C LEU A 345 16.71 -6.00 -3.55
N ILE A 346 17.68 -6.87 -3.88
CA ILE A 346 18.95 -6.94 -3.14
C ILE A 346 19.79 -5.68 -3.30
N ILE A 347 19.84 -5.09 -4.49
CA ILE A 347 20.62 -3.86 -4.73
C ILE A 347 19.99 -2.66 -4.04
N SER A 348 18.65 -2.60 -3.95
CA SER A 348 17.96 -1.45 -3.33
C SER A 348 17.99 -1.49 -1.80
N ALA A 349 18.00 -2.66 -1.17
CA ALA A 349 17.98 -2.80 0.29
C ALA A 349 19.17 -2.10 1.02
N PRO A 350 20.44 -2.21 0.58
CA PRO A 350 21.57 -1.50 1.18
C PRO A 350 21.40 0.02 1.24
N PHE A 351 20.76 0.65 0.26
CA PHE A 351 20.52 2.09 0.28
C PHE A 351 19.59 2.49 1.43
N GLY A 352 18.54 1.70 1.68
CA GLY A 352 17.64 1.93 2.82
C GLY A 352 18.35 1.76 4.16
N ILE A 353 19.17 0.70 4.29
CA ILE A 353 19.97 0.45 5.49
C ILE A 353 20.96 1.59 5.74
N ALA A 354 21.66 2.04 4.70
CA ALA A 354 22.59 3.17 4.79
C ALA A 354 21.88 4.46 5.21
N GLY A 355 20.70 4.73 4.64
CA GLY A 355 19.89 5.90 5.01
C GLY A 355 19.49 5.89 6.50
N TYR A 356 18.96 4.78 7.01
CA TYR A 356 18.65 4.67 8.43
C TYR A 356 19.89 4.70 9.32
N ALA A 357 21.00 4.08 8.90
CA ALA A 357 22.25 4.12 9.64
C ALA A 357 22.78 5.55 9.79
N ILE A 358 22.67 6.39 8.76
CA ILE A 358 23.03 7.81 8.81
C ILE A 358 22.13 8.56 9.81
N LEU A 359 20.81 8.34 9.75
CA LEU A 359 19.87 8.99 10.69
C LEU A 359 20.11 8.57 12.14
N VAL A 360 20.43 7.30 12.39
CA VAL A 360 20.77 6.81 13.73
C VAL A 360 22.13 7.35 14.17
N ALA A 361 23.15 7.39 13.31
CA ALA A 361 24.46 7.93 13.63
C ALA A 361 24.42 9.40 14.05
N ASN A 362 23.43 10.17 13.56
CA ASN A 362 23.22 11.55 13.97
C ASN A 362 23.00 11.70 15.48
N SER A 363 22.29 10.75 16.11
CA SER A 363 22.06 10.76 17.57
C SER A 363 23.37 10.79 18.37
N ARG A 364 24.48 10.31 17.76
CA ARG A 364 25.81 10.26 18.38
C ARG A 364 26.76 11.37 17.90
N HIS A 365 26.69 11.78 16.63
CA HIS A 365 27.74 12.59 16.01
C HIS A 365 27.32 13.99 15.52
N ARG A 366 26.08 14.44 15.76
CA ARG A 366 25.57 15.76 15.29
C ARG A 366 25.95 16.03 13.82
N LEU A 367 25.41 15.21 12.93
CA LEU A 367 25.60 15.33 11.48
C LEU A 367 24.97 16.62 10.94
N SER A 368 25.53 17.16 9.86
CA SER A 368 24.93 18.30 9.15
C SER A 368 23.53 17.96 8.64
N VAL A 369 22.61 18.93 8.73
CA VAL A 369 21.21 18.79 8.30
C VAL A 369 21.10 18.35 6.84
N GLY A 370 22.02 18.77 5.97
CA GLY A 370 22.04 18.35 4.57
C GLY A 370 22.29 16.85 4.39
N VAL A 371 23.14 16.24 5.24
CA VAL A 371 23.42 14.80 5.22
C VAL A 371 22.22 14.01 5.73
N GLN A 372 21.55 14.52 6.76
CA GLN A 372 20.32 13.92 7.28
C GLN A 372 19.18 13.97 6.26
N TYR A 373 19.06 15.08 5.54
CA TYR A 373 18.09 15.22 4.46
C TYR A 373 18.43 14.28 3.28
N PHE A 374 19.69 14.17 2.88
CA PHE A 374 20.12 13.19 1.86
C PHE A 374 19.78 11.75 2.25
N ALA A 375 19.90 11.39 3.53
CA ALA A 375 19.52 10.06 4.01
C ALA A 375 18.03 9.74 3.76
N THR A 376 17.15 10.73 3.77
CA THR A 376 15.72 10.53 3.43
C THR A 376 15.51 10.13 1.97
N TYR A 377 16.35 10.58 1.04
CA TYR A 377 16.32 10.15 -0.37
C TYR A 377 16.76 8.69 -0.53
N LEU A 378 17.78 8.28 0.22
CA LEU A 378 18.24 6.89 0.24
C LEU A 378 17.16 5.94 0.76
N ILE A 379 16.48 6.33 1.84
CA ILE A 379 15.36 5.57 2.41
C ILE A 379 14.21 5.50 1.40
N SER A 380 13.81 6.63 0.81
CA SER A 380 12.76 6.70 -0.22
C SER A 380 13.05 5.74 -1.39
N THR A 381 14.30 5.70 -1.86
CA THR A 381 14.75 4.82 -2.95
C THR A 381 14.48 3.34 -2.63
N ALA A 382 14.85 2.88 -1.44
CA ALA A 382 14.62 1.48 -1.02
C ALA A 382 13.14 1.17 -0.79
N CYS A 383 12.38 2.10 -0.19
CA CYS A 383 10.97 1.90 0.13
C CYS A 383 10.14 1.57 -1.11
N TYR A 384 10.26 2.40 -2.16
CA TYR A 384 9.43 2.23 -3.36
C TYR A 384 9.90 1.06 -4.24
N LEU A 385 11.22 0.87 -4.42
CA LEU A 385 11.73 -0.22 -5.26
C LEU A 385 11.44 -1.60 -4.67
N CYS A 386 11.71 -1.80 -3.38
CA CYS A 386 11.49 -3.09 -2.74
C CYS A 386 10.00 -3.49 -2.78
N THR A 387 9.10 -2.52 -2.52
CA THR A 387 7.65 -2.79 -2.41
C THR A 387 7.08 -3.30 -3.73
N GLY A 388 7.29 -2.59 -4.83
CA GLY A 388 6.72 -2.99 -6.11
C GLY A 388 7.44 -4.16 -6.77
N THR A 389 8.75 -4.28 -6.57
CA THR A 389 9.53 -5.39 -7.13
C THR A 389 9.14 -6.73 -6.50
N ASN A 390 8.91 -6.77 -5.18
CA ASN A 390 8.48 -8.00 -4.49
C ASN A 390 7.12 -8.50 -5.02
N LEU A 391 6.17 -7.58 -5.23
CA LEU A 391 4.87 -7.88 -5.85
C LEU A 391 5.02 -8.48 -7.26
N ALA A 392 5.83 -7.86 -8.11
CA ALA A 392 6.08 -8.36 -9.46
C ALA A 392 6.81 -9.73 -9.44
N TRP A 393 7.69 -9.93 -8.47
CA TRP A 393 8.45 -11.16 -8.31
C TRP A 393 7.55 -12.34 -7.91
N LEU A 394 6.65 -12.17 -6.93
CA LEU A 394 5.67 -13.19 -6.55
C LEU A 394 4.73 -13.51 -7.71
N SER A 395 4.17 -12.49 -8.36
CA SER A 395 3.23 -12.66 -9.49
C SER A 395 3.83 -13.51 -10.62
N SER A 396 5.13 -13.39 -10.86
CA SER A 396 5.80 -14.14 -11.93
C SER A 396 6.27 -15.55 -11.53
N ASN A 397 6.31 -15.87 -10.24
CA ASN A 397 6.78 -17.18 -9.73
C ASN A 397 5.64 -18.10 -9.27
N CYS A 398 4.40 -17.64 -9.34
CA CYS A 398 3.22 -18.42 -9.02
C CYS A 398 2.49 -18.85 -10.30
N ALA A 399 2.36 -20.17 -10.46
CA ALA A 399 1.44 -20.85 -11.36
C ALA A 399 0.77 -21.99 -10.58
N PRO A 400 -0.47 -22.44 -10.89
CA PRO A 400 -1.43 -21.95 -11.90
C PRO A 400 -2.03 -20.57 -11.57
N ASP A 401 -2.74 -19.97 -12.53
CA ASP A 401 -3.28 -18.60 -12.42
C ASP A 401 -4.19 -18.38 -11.20
N GLY A 402 -5.01 -19.37 -10.82
CA GLY A 402 -5.86 -19.28 -9.62
C GLY A 402 -5.04 -19.18 -8.33
N LYS A 403 -3.95 -19.95 -8.25
CA LYS A 403 -2.98 -19.88 -7.15
C LYS A 403 -2.26 -18.53 -7.15
N ARG A 404 -1.84 -18.02 -8.32
CA ARG A 404 -1.19 -16.71 -8.44
C ARG A 404 -2.04 -15.59 -7.85
N ALA A 405 -3.31 -15.51 -8.25
CA ALA A 405 -4.24 -14.50 -7.74
C ALA A 405 -4.42 -14.61 -6.22
N ALA A 406 -4.60 -15.83 -5.70
CA ALA A 406 -4.71 -16.07 -4.26
C ALA A 406 -3.42 -15.73 -3.49
N SER A 407 -2.24 -16.06 -4.03
CA SER A 407 -0.93 -15.72 -3.44
C SER A 407 -0.69 -14.21 -3.39
N VAL A 408 -1.02 -13.48 -4.48
CA VAL A 408 -0.95 -12.02 -4.51
C VAL A 408 -1.93 -11.40 -3.51
N GLY A 409 -3.15 -11.94 -3.41
CA GLY A 409 -4.14 -11.53 -2.41
C GLY A 409 -3.63 -11.71 -0.97
N ILE A 410 -3.07 -12.88 -0.64
CA ILE A 410 -2.45 -13.15 0.68
C ILE A 410 -1.34 -12.13 0.97
N MET A 411 -0.46 -11.87 -0.01
CA MET A 411 0.63 -10.91 0.16
C MET A 411 0.12 -9.48 0.36
N LEU A 412 -0.94 -9.06 -0.34
CA LEU A 412 -1.57 -7.74 -0.17
C LEU A 412 -2.26 -7.62 1.19
N SER A 413 -2.93 -8.65 1.69
CA SER A 413 -3.48 -8.61 3.05
C SER A 413 -2.38 -8.53 4.12
N LEU A 414 -1.25 -9.24 3.92
CA LEU A 414 -0.08 -9.13 4.80
C LEU A 414 0.62 -7.77 4.69
N THR A 415 0.55 -7.10 3.53
CA THR A 415 1.07 -5.72 3.33
C THR A 415 0.46 -4.77 4.37
N ASN A 416 -0.86 -4.84 4.57
CA ASN A 416 -1.54 -3.94 5.50
C ASN A 416 -1.20 -4.22 6.97
N VAL A 417 -0.82 -5.47 7.32
CA VAL A 417 -0.28 -5.82 8.64
C VAL A 417 1.02 -5.04 8.93
N GLY A 418 1.84 -4.77 7.91
CA GLY A 418 3.02 -3.91 8.05
C GLY A 418 2.68 -2.49 8.55
N GLY A 419 1.51 -1.96 8.24
CA GLY A 419 1.04 -0.67 8.76
C GLY A 419 0.74 -0.68 10.25
N VAL A 420 0.15 -1.79 10.75
CA VAL A 420 -0.03 -2.02 12.19
C VAL A 420 1.33 -2.08 12.87
N VAL A 421 2.27 -2.85 12.31
CA VAL A 421 3.63 -2.95 12.83
C VAL A 421 4.32 -1.59 12.82
N ALA A 422 4.16 -0.77 11.78
CA ALA A 422 4.74 0.57 11.74
C ALA A 422 4.21 1.49 12.86
N GLY A 423 2.90 1.47 13.12
CA GLY A 423 2.31 2.21 14.24
C GLY A 423 2.79 1.70 15.61
N PHE A 424 2.99 0.38 15.74
CA PHE A 424 3.54 -0.22 16.96
C PHE A 424 5.07 -0.25 17.02
N ALA A 425 5.81 0.05 15.95
CA ALA A 425 7.27 -0.01 15.94
C ALA A 425 7.83 0.95 17.00
N TRP A 426 7.20 2.11 17.17
CA TRP A 426 7.48 3.03 18.26
C TRP A 426 7.18 2.41 19.64
N CYS A 427 6.06 1.69 19.78
CA CYS A 427 5.74 0.95 21.00
C CYS A 427 6.78 -0.15 21.30
N SER A 428 7.24 -0.87 20.27
CA SER A 428 8.27 -1.89 20.43
C SER A 428 9.60 -1.31 20.87
N TRP A 429 9.95 -0.08 20.47
CA TRP A 429 11.09 0.63 21.06
C TRP A 429 10.90 0.86 22.56
N TRP A 430 9.72 1.29 23.02
CA TRP A 430 9.46 1.47 24.45
C TRP A 430 9.38 0.16 25.23
N VAL A 431 8.88 -0.91 24.62
CA VAL A 431 8.90 -2.26 25.21
C VAL A 431 10.33 -2.79 25.29
N LEU A 432 11.13 -2.64 24.23
CA LEU A 432 12.55 -2.96 24.23
C LEU A 432 13.31 -2.11 25.23
N LEU A 433 13.04 -0.81 25.31
CA LEU A 433 13.62 0.10 26.29
C LEU A 433 13.21 -0.27 27.71
N ALA A 434 11.96 -0.68 27.94
CA ALA A 434 11.49 -1.16 29.24
C ALA A 434 12.16 -2.49 29.61
N LEU A 435 12.31 -3.41 28.66
CA LEU A 435 13.04 -4.67 28.84
C LEU A 435 14.53 -4.41 29.11
N TYR A 436 15.15 -3.47 28.38
CA TYR A 436 16.54 -3.09 28.59
C TYR A 436 16.75 -2.38 29.92
N LYS A 437 15.90 -1.42 30.29
CA LYS A 437 15.94 -0.78 31.62
C LYS A 437 15.67 -1.76 32.75
N LYS A 438 14.78 -2.75 32.54
CA LYS A 438 14.56 -3.83 33.50
C LYS A 438 15.81 -4.69 33.64
N ARG A 439 16.42 -5.11 32.52
CA ARG A 439 17.70 -5.84 32.51
C ARG A 439 18.84 -5.05 33.14
N GLU A 440 18.93 -3.74 32.92
CA GLU A 440 19.95 -2.91 33.57
C GLU A 440 19.77 -2.85 35.09
N ARG A 441 18.53 -2.74 35.58
CA ARG A 441 18.26 -2.85 37.03
C ARG A 441 18.61 -4.23 37.58
N GLU A 442 18.32 -5.30 36.85
CA GLU A 442 18.72 -6.66 37.23
C GLU A 442 20.25 -6.80 37.29
N LYS A 443 20.97 -6.16 36.37
CA LYS A 443 22.45 -6.09 36.39
C LYS A 443 22.99 -5.26 37.56
N ASP A 444 22.34 -4.14 37.91
CA ASP A 444 22.70 -3.33 39.08
C ASP A 444 22.58 -4.14 40.38
N VAL A 445 21.53 -4.95 40.49
CA VAL A 445 21.33 -5.86 41.63
C VAL A 445 22.41 -6.95 41.65
N ALA A 446 22.71 -7.58 40.52
CA ALA A 446 23.74 -8.61 40.43
C ALA A 446 25.16 -8.09 40.77
N LEU A 447 25.48 -6.84 40.36
CA LEU A 447 26.71 -6.16 40.74
C LEU A 447 26.76 -5.84 42.25
N ALA A 448 25.63 -5.41 42.82
CA ALA A 448 25.52 -5.15 44.26
C ALA A 448 25.64 -6.42 45.11
N GLU A 449 25.26 -7.58 44.56
CA GLU A 449 25.41 -8.90 45.17
C GLU A 449 26.80 -9.53 44.95
N GLY A 450 27.71 -8.85 44.23
CA GLY A 450 29.09 -9.28 44.03
C GLY A 450 29.28 -10.40 42.99
N ILE A 451 28.29 -10.62 42.12
CA ILE A 451 28.35 -11.64 41.08
C ILE A 451 29.25 -11.14 39.93
N THR A 452 30.44 -11.72 39.80
CA THR A 452 31.36 -11.46 38.68
C THR A 452 31.41 -12.68 37.76
N ILE A 453 31.27 -12.44 36.45
CA ILE A 453 31.40 -13.50 35.43
C ILE A 453 32.88 -13.58 35.02
N PRO A 454 33.45 -14.80 34.86
CA PRO A 454 34.83 -14.96 34.41
C PRO A 454 35.08 -14.30 33.03
N PRO A 455 36.29 -13.75 32.80
CA PRO A 455 36.60 -12.80 31.72
C PRO A 455 36.55 -13.33 30.27
N GLU A 456 36.18 -14.60 30.07
CA GLU A 456 36.18 -15.27 28.76
C GLU A 456 34.79 -15.34 28.09
N GLU A 457 33.71 -14.99 28.78
CA GLU A 457 32.34 -14.99 28.24
C GLU A 457 31.73 -13.58 28.14
N TRP A 458 32.12 -12.83 27.11
CA TRP A 458 31.44 -11.58 26.76
C TRP A 458 30.07 -11.89 26.15
N SER A 459 29.03 -11.93 26.99
CA SER A 459 27.63 -12.04 26.56
C SER A 459 26.81 -10.82 26.98
N ASP A 460 25.68 -10.59 26.33
CA ASP A 460 24.74 -9.50 26.69
C ASP A 460 24.19 -9.60 28.13
N ARG A 461 24.44 -10.73 28.81
CA ARG A 461 24.10 -11.01 30.20
C ARG A 461 25.17 -10.58 31.20
N ALA A 462 26.34 -10.16 30.73
CA ALA A 462 27.42 -9.76 31.61
C ALA A 462 27.03 -8.50 32.43
N PRO A 463 27.30 -8.47 33.75
CA PRO A 463 26.89 -7.38 34.64
C PRO A 463 27.57 -6.04 34.29
N ASP A 464 28.78 -6.12 33.75
CA ASP A 464 29.62 -5.03 33.26
C ASP A 464 29.20 -4.49 31.88
N PHE A 465 28.42 -5.26 31.10
CA PHE A 465 27.90 -4.81 29.81
C PHE A 465 26.70 -3.86 29.98
N ARG A 466 26.87 -2.58 29.60
CA ARG A 466 25.80 -1.56 29.60
C ARG A 466 25.24 -1.33 28.21
N TYR A 467 23.92 -1.19 28.13
CA TYR A 467 23.28 -0.79 26.88
C TYR A 467 23.41 0.74 26.77
N GLN A 468 24.05 1.24 25.72
CA GLN A 468 24.09 2.68 25.45
C GLN A 468 22.77 3.11 24.82
N PHE A 469 21.95 3.86 25.58
CA PHE A 469 20.68 4.42 25.13
C PHE A 469 20.85 5.77 24.44
#